data_AF-A0A1H3WTR1-F1
#
_entry.id   AF-A0A1H3WTR1-F1
#
_cell.length_a   1.000
_cell.length_b   1.000
_cell.length_c   1.000
_cell.angle_alpha   90.00
_cell.angle_beta   90.00
_cell.angle_gamma   90.00
#
_symmetry.space_group_name_H-M   'P 1'
#
loop_
_entity.id
_entity.type
_entity.pdbx_description
1 polymer ?
#
loop_
_entity_poly.entity_id
_entity_poly.type
_entity_poly.pdbx_seq_one_letter_code
_entity_poly.pdbx_strand_id
1 'polypeptide(L)'
;MIERAKDALNYDIIYHKFKMAPMDGESLEDLKKDINELSGKLEACGIYVHVFESNVQKKSGKSRDGFVNVEVGIHEHHRTRGAGWFKRKESQVTVGEVYKFSLEHNTRETAEFAGVSVRTLYNRKTLLKNRGKWQEDNPSMF
;
A
#
# COMPACT_ATOMS: atom_id res chain seq x y z
N MET A 1 2.88 13.14 -18.60
CA MET A 1 1.57 12.53 -18.94
C MET A 1 1.14 11.75 -17.70
N ILE A 2 -0.08 11.97 -17.20
CA ILE A 2 -0.59 11.24 -16.03
C ILE A 2 -1.26 9.96 -16.55
N GLU A 3 -0.69 8.81 -16.22
CA GLU A 3 -1.27 7.51 -16.56
C GLU A 3 -2.13 7.02 -15.39
N ARG A 4 -3.33 6.50 -15.68
CA ARG A 4 -4.21 5.89 -14.67
C ARG A 4 -4.24 4.38 -14.89
N ALA A 5 -4.04 3.61 -13.84
CA ALA A 5 -4.23 2.16 -13.86
C ALA A 5 -5.11 1.71 -12.69
N LYS A 6 -5.54 0.45 -12.72
CA LYS A 6 -6.22 -0.21 -11.60
C LYS A 6 -5.26 -1.19 -10.94
N ASP A 7 -5.24 -1.24 -9.61
CA ASP A 7 -4.53 -2.30 -8.88
C ASP A 7 -5.34 -3.61 -8.86
N ALA A 8 -4.78 -4.66 -8.23
CA ALA A 8 -5.44 -5.95 -8.06
C ALA A 8 -6.77 -5.87 -7.27
N LEU A 9 -7.01 -4.76 -6.56
CA LEU A 9 -8.19 -4.49 -5.76
C LEU A 9 -9.12 -3.45 -6.42
N ASN A 10 -8.89 -3.11 -7.69
CA ASN A 10 -9.65 -2.18 -8.52
C ASN A 10 -9.63 -0.69 -8.08
N TYR A 11 -8.64 -0.28 -7.30
CA TYR A 11 -8.38 1.12 -6.97
C TYR A 11 -7.60 1.81 -8.07
N ASP A 12 -7.94 3.08 -8.33
CA ASP A 12 -7.20 3.93 -9.25
C ASP A 12 -5.81 4.25 -8.70
N ILE A 13 -4.78 4.04 -9.52
CA ILE A 13 -3.40 4.49 -9.31
C ILE A 13 -3.09 5.52 -10.37
N ILE A 14 -2.54 6.66 -9.94
CA ILE A 14 -2.04 7.72 -10.79
C ILE A 14 -0.52 7.62 -10.84
N TYR A 15 0.02 7.40 -12.03
CA TYR A 15 1.47 7.30 -12.26
C TYR A 15 2.04 8.59 -12.85
N HIS A 16 3.21 8.98 -12.32
CA HIS A 16 4.03 10.05 -12.84
C HIS A 16 5.46 9.56 -13.11
N LYS A 17 5.95 9.77 -14.34
CA LYS A 17 7.28 9.34 -14.78
C LYS A 17 8.22 10.54 -14.90
N PHE A 18 9.41 10.44 -14.34
CA PHE A 18 10.47 11.44 -14.47
C PHE A 18 11.86 10.77 -14.51
N LYS A 19 12.89 11.56 -14.80
CA LYS A 19 14.28 11.10 -14.86
C LYS A 19 15.07 11.72 -13.71
N MET A 20 15.90 10.93 -13.05
CA MET A 20 16.82 11.39 -12.01
C MET A 20 18.25 11.06 -12.40
N ALA A 21 19.19 11.91 -12.00
CA ALA A 21 20.63 11.67 -12.06
C ALA A 21 21.19 11.69 -10.64
N PRO A 22 22.27 10.94 -10.36
CA PRO A 22 22.97 11.03 -9.08
C PRO A 22 23.59 12.42 -8.91
N MET A 23 23.76 12.85 -7.67
CA MET A 23 24.48 14.08 -7.37
C MET A 23 25.99 13.91 -7.59
N ASP A 24 26.72 15.02 -7.71
CA ASP A 24 28.18 14.98 -7.90
C ASP A 24 28.85 14.22 -6.74
N GLY A 25 29.53 13.11 -7.06
CA GLY A 25 30.18 12.23 -6.09
C GLY A 25 29.36 11.00 -5.67
N GLU A 26 28.11 10.85 -6.14
CA GLU A 26 27.28 9.66 -5.94
C GLU A 26 27.29 8.78 -7.20
N SER A 27 27.21 7.46 -7.00
CA SER A 27 27.02 6.52 -8.10
C SER A 27 25.54 6.35 -8.45
N LEU A 28 25.25 5.80 -9.64
CA LEU A 28 23.90 5.40 -10.01
C LEU A 28 23.35 4.32 -9.06
N GLU A 29 24.22 3.45 -8.55
CA GLU A 29 23.90 2.40 -7.60
C GLU A 29 23.47 2.99 -6.25
N ASP A 30 24.12 4.05 -5.78
CA ASP A 30 23.74 4.76 -4.56
C ASP A 30 22.34 5.38 -4.69
N LEU A 31 22.09 6.06 -5.82
CA LEU A 31 20.77 6.61 -6.11
C LEU A 31 19.68 5.53 -6.18
N LYS A 32 19.96 4.37 -6.78
CA LYS A 32 19.01 3.24 -6.80
C LYS A 32 18.73 2.72 -5.40
N LYS A 33 19.75 2.63 -4.55
CA LYS A 33 19.61 2.19 -3.16
C LYS A 33 18.72 3.14 -2.37
N ASP A 34 18.95 4.44 -2.49
CA ASP A 34 18.16 5.47 -1.81
C ASP A 34 16.70 5.45 -2.26
N ILE A 35 16.45 5.29 -3.56
CA ILE A 35 15.08 5.17 -4.08
C ILE A 35 14.40 3.90 -3.55
N ASN A 36 15.11 2.79 -3.44
CA ASN A 36 14.55 1.56 -2.88
C ASN A 36 14.22 1.70 -1.39
N GLU A 37 15.10 2.33 -0.61
CA GLU A 37 14.84 2.63 0.80
C GLU A 37 13.64 3.58 0.98
N LEU A 38 13.52 4.58 0.10
CA LEU A 38 12.39 5.49 0.07
C LEU A 38 11.10 4.76 -0.32
N SER A 39 11.15 3.88 -1.31
CA SER A 39 10.01 3.09 -1.78
C SER A 39 9.39 2.26 -0.65
N GLY A 40 10.21 1.56 0.14
CA GLY A 40 9.72 0.78 1.28
C GLY A 40 9.03 1.62 2.37
N LYS A 41 9.46 2.87 2.59
CA LYS A 41 8.80 3.79 3.52
C LYS A 41 7.49 4.36 2.97
N LEU A 42 7.45 4.59 1.66
CA LEU A 42 6.32 5.18 0.94
C LEU A 42 5.20 4.18 0.64
N GLU A 43 5.52 2.89 0.52
CA GLU A 43 4.55 1.82 0.29
C GLU A 43 3.50 1.77 1.41
N ALA A 44 3.91 1.96 2.66
CA ALA A 44 3.00 2.07 3.82
C ALA A 44 2.00 3.25 3.69
N CYS A 45 2.33 4.24 2.86
CA CYS A 45 1.49 5.39 2.56
C CYS A 45 0.68 5.21 1.26
N GLY A 46 0.76 4.05 0.60
CA GLY A 46 0.13 3.78 -0.70
C GLY A 46 0.75 4.55 -1.86
N ILE A 47 2.05 4.86 -1.73
CA ILE A 47 2.86 5.49 -2.77
C ILE A 47 3.89 4.44 -3.21
N TYR A 48 3.86 4.10 -4.50
CA TYR A 48 4.75 3.13 -5.10
C TYR A 48 5.81 3.86 -5.91
N VAL A 49 7.08 3.49 -5.71
CA VAL A 49 8.18 4.03 -6.51
C VAL A 49 8.85 2.89 -7.25
N HIS A 50 8.82 2.96 -8.58
CA HIS A 50 9.45 1.99 -9.47
C HIS A 50 10.65 2.63 -10.16
N VAL A 51 11.78 1.94 -10.11
CA VAL A 51 12.97 2.31 -10.87
C VAL A 51 13.03 1.44 -12.12
N PHE A 52 13.03 2.08 -13.28
CA PHE A 52 13.23 1.42 -14.56
C PHE A 52 14.62 1.72 -15.07
N GLU A 53 15.45 0.69 -15.14
CA GLU A 53 16.67 0.75 -15.94
C GLU A 53 16.25 0.92 -17.39
N SER A 54 16.74 1.98 -18.04
CA SER A 54 16.48 2.18 -19.46
C SER A 54 17.18 1.08 -20.28
N ASN A 55 16.50 -0.03 -20.49
CA ASN A 55 16.92 -1.06 -21.45
C ASN A 55 16.89 -0.58 -22.91
N VAL A 56 16.53 0.69 -23.17
CA VAL A 56 16.33 1.23 -24.53
C VAL A 56 17.61 1.77 -25.17
N GLN A 57 18.75 1.86 -24.47
CA GLN A 57 19.98 2.42 -25.03
C GLN A 57 20.93 1.43 -25.72
N LYS A 58 20.56 0.17 -25.95
CA LYS A 58 21.41 -0.76 -26.72
C LYS A 58 21.40 -0.55 -28.25
N LYS A 59 20.52 0.30 -28.80
CA LYS A 59 20.39 0.46 -30.27
C LYS A 59 21.10 1.66 -30.89
N SER A 60 21.53 2.66 -30.11
CA SER A 60 22.38 3.74 -30.63
C SER A 60 23.59 3.82 -29.71
N GLY A 61 24.79 3.46 -30.19
CA GLY A 61 26.04 3.37 -29.43
C GLY A 61 26.58 4.69 -28.87
N LYS A 62 25.73 5.46 -28.18
CA LYS A 62 26.06 6.61 -27.35
C LYS A 62 25.31 6.42 -26.04
N SER A 63 26.00 5.80 -25.08
CA SER A 63 25.59 5.79 -23.69
C SER A 63 25.38 7.24 -23.24
N ARG A 64 24.14 7.60 -22.90
CA ARG A 64 23.91 8.69 -21.95
C ARG A 64 23.84 8.02 -20.58
N ASP A 65 25.01 7.57 -20.12
CA ASP A 65 25.22 7.05 -18.78
C ASP A 65 24.97 8.18 -17.79
N GLY A 66 24.15 7.94 -16.77
CA GLY A 66 23.95 8.90 -15.68
C GLY A 66 22.50 9.21 -15.32
N PHE A 67 21.50 8.54 -15.90
CA PHE A 67 20.10 8.76 -15.52
C PHE A 67 19.35 7.45 -15.26
N VAL A 68 18.50 7.47 -14.24
CA VAL A 68 17.46 6.44 -13.99
C VAL A 68 16.09 7.00 -14.34
N ASN A 69 15.21 6.16 -14.90
CA ASN A 69 13.81 6.53 -15.04
C ASN A 69 13.07 6.08 -13.78
N VAL A 70 12.36 7.02 -13.16
CA VAL A 70 11.59 6.78 -11.95
C VAL A 70 10.13 6.99 -12.28
N GLU A 71 9.30 6.05 -11.85
CA GLU A 71 7.86 6.16 -11.89
C GLU A 71 7.32 6.15 -10.47
N VAL A 72 6.47 7.11 -10.15
CA VAL A 72 5.79 7.20 -8.87
C VAL A 72 4.30 7.01 -9.10
N GLY A 73 3.76 5.94 -8.54
CA GLY A 73 2.33 5.63 -8.49
C GLY A 73 1.73 6.06 -7.17
N ILE A 74 0.58 6.73 -7.19
CA ILE A 74 -0.17 7.10 -5.99
C ILE A 74 -1.60 6.60 -6.14
N HIS A 75 -2.10 5.86 -5.15
CA HIS A 75 -3.53 5.53 -5.11
C HIS A 75 -4.40 6.78 -5.00
N GLU A 76 -5.40 6.93 -5.87
CA GLU A 76 -6.32 8.07 -5.86
C GLU A 76 -7.11 8.18 -4.54
N HIS A 77 -7.38 7.04 -3.90
CA HIS A 77 -8.01 6.99 -2.57
C HIS A 77 -7.10 7.53 -1.44
N HIS A 78 -5.78 7.52 -1.62
CA HIS A 78 -4.81 8.08 -0.66
C HIS A 78 -4.62 9.60 -0.84
N ARG A 79 -4.89 10.12 -2.04
CA ARG A 79 -4.89 11.56 -2.32
C ARG A 79 -6.05 12.30 -1.64
N THR A 80 -7.21 11.64 -1.52
CA THR A 80 -8.45 12.27 -1.05
C THR A 80 -8.65 12.19 0.47
N ARG A 81 -7.92 11.30 1.17
CA ARG A 81 -7.91 11.21 2.63
C ARG A 81 -6.48 11.45 3.11
N GLY A 82 -6.14 12.73 3.30
CA GLY A 82 -4.76 13.18 3.55
C GLY A 82 -3.96 12.24 4.45
N ALA A 83 -2.90 11.64 3.88
CA ALA A 83 -1.83 10.88 4.52
C ALA A 83 -2.20 10.15 5.83
N GLY A 84 -3.37 9.54 5.88
CA GLY A 84 -3.77 8.71 7.00
C GLY A 84 -3.01 7.41 6.87
N TRP A 85 -1.85 7.35 7.53
CA TRP A 85 -1.08 6.13 7.81
C TRP A 85 -2.03 4.94 7.80
N PHE A 86 -1.95 4.08 6.79
CA PHE A 86 -2.70 2.84 6.87
C PHE A 86 -2.10 2.08 8.05
N LYS A 87 -2.84 2.03 9.17
CA LYS A 87 -2.68 0.94 10.12
C LYS A 87 -2.74 -0.31 9.28
N ARG A 88 -1.68 -1.13 9.33
CA ARG A 88 -1.54 -2.37 8.55
C ARG A 88 -2.90 -3.01 8.41
N LYS A 89 -3.40 -3.07 7.18
CA LYS A 89 -4.70 -3.66 6.82
C LYS A 89 -4.58 -5.20 6.79
N GLU A 90 -3.75 -5.73 7.68
CA GLU A 90 -3.49 -7.14 7.87
C GLU A 90 -4.16 -7.54 9.18
N SER A 91 -5.49 -7.41 9.27
CA SER A 91 -6.17 -8.37 10.11
C SER A 91 -6.15 -9.67 9.29
N GLN A 92 -5.26 -10.59 9.65
CA GLN A 92 -5.24 -11.94 9.06
C GLN A 92 -6.41 -12.80 9.58
N VAL A 93 -7.36 -12.18 10.28
CA VAL A 93 -8.44 -12.85 10.97
C VAL A 93 -9.77 -12.63 10.24
N THR A 94 -10.43 -13.74 9.95
CA THR A 94 -11.76 -13.77 9.36
C THR A 94 -12.81 -13.29 10.36
N VAL A 95 -13.96 -12.84 9.85
CA VAL A 95 -15.11 -12.48 10.72
C VAL A 95 -15.52 -13.67 11.60
N GLY A 96 -15.48 -14.89 11.08
CA GLY A 96 -15.74 -16.11 11.83
C GLY A 96 -14.76 -16.33 13.01
N GLU A 97 -13.47 -16.07 12.81
CA GLU A 97 -12.47 -16.14 13.88
C GLU A 97 -12.69 -15.07 14.94
N VAL A 98 -12.97 -13.83 14.54
CA VAL A 98 -13.29 -12.73 15.47
C VAL A 98 -14.58 -13.03 16.24
N TYR A 99 -15.58 -13.64 15.59
CA TYR A 99 -16.81 -14.08 16.23
C TYR A 99 -16.54 -15.11 17.32
N LYS A 100 -15.85 -16.21 16.97
CA LYS A 100 -15.49 -17.29 17.90
C LYS A 100 -14.71 -16.73 19.09
N PHE A 101 -13.70 -15.92 18.84
CA PHE A 101 -12.91 -15.27 19.89
C PHE A 101 -13.78 -14.39 20.81
N SER A 102 -14.75 -13.66 20.24
CA SER A 102 -15.63 -12.79 21.01
C SER A 102 -16.63 -13.51 21.94
N LEU A 103 -16.78 -14.83 21.83
CA LEU A 103 -17.63 -15.62 22.72
C LEU A 103 -16.96 -15.89 24.07
N GLU A 104 -15.62 -15.96 24.09
CA GLU A 104 -14.83 -16.32 25.27
C GLU A 104 -14.09 -15.11 25.86
N HIS A 105 -13.96 -14.03 25.09
CA HIS A 105 -13.16 -12.86 25.45
C HIS A 105 -13.97 -11.57 25.56
N ASN A 106 -13.42 -10.59 26.30
CA ASN A 106 -14.06 -9.29 26.42
C ASN A 106 -13.87 -8.43 25.15
N THR A 107 -14.60 -7.31 25.07
CA THR A 107 -14.61 -6.45 23.87
C THR A 107 -13.25 -5.81 23.57
N ARG A 108 -12.44 -5.55 24.60
CA ARG A 108 -11.11 -4.95 24.43
C ARG A 108 -10.14 -5.97 23.82
N GLU A 109 -10.11 -7.18 24.38
CA GLU A 109 -9.32 -8.31 23.88
C GLU A 109 -9.73 -8.69 22.45
N THR A 110 -11.02 -8.71 22.16
CA THR A 110 -11.53 -8.99 20.80
C THR A 110 -11.07 -7.94 19.79
N ALA A 111 -11.02 -6.66 20.19
CA ALA A 111 -10.59 -5.58 19.30
C ALA A 111 -9.08 -5.68 19.01
N GLU A 112 -8.30 -6.03 20.02
CA GLU A 112 -6.87 -6.29 19.90
C GLU A 112 -6.58 -7.50 19.00
N PHE A 113 -7.29 -8.61 19.21
CA PHE A 113 -7.23 -9.80 18.35
C PHE A 113 -7.55 -9.46 16.88
N ALA A 114 -8.57 -8.64 16.65
CA ALA A 114 -8.96 -8.19 15.31
C ALA A 114 -8.06 -7.07 14.74
N GLY A 115 -7.02 -6.62 15.44
CA GLY A 115 -6.11 -5.58 14.98
C GLY A 115 -6.75 -4.19 14.84
N VAL A 116 -7.86 -3.92 15.51
CA VAL A 116 -8.69 -2.72 15.31
C VAL A 116 -8.99 -1.99 16.62
N SER A 117 -9.44 -0.74 16.53
CA SER A 117 -9.93 -0.03 17.73
C SER A 117 -11.28 -0.59 18.19
N VAL A 118 -11.56 -0.50 19.49
CA VAL A 118 -12.85 -0.92 20.08
C VAL A 118 -14.05 -0.28 19.35
N ARG A 119 -13.96 1.02 19.01
CA ARG A 119 -15.00 1.72 18.24
C ARG A 119 -15.21 1.10 16.85
N THR A 120 -14.12 0.73 16.18
CA THR A 120 -14.17 0.09 14.85
C THR A 120 -14.77 -1.30 14.94
N LEU A 121 -14.40 -2.07 15.97
CA LEU A 121 -15.01 -3.36 16.26
C LEU A 121 -16.53 -3.24 16.43
N TYR A 122 -17.00 -2.29 17.25
CA TYR A 122 -18.43 -2.04 17.43
C TYR A 122 -19.15 -1.73 16.12
N ASN A 123 -18.63 -0.78 15.34
CA ASN A 123 -19.25 -0.36 14.08
C ASN A 123 -19.33 -1.53 13.08
N ARG A 124 -18.24 -2.28 12.92
CA ARG A 124 -18.18 -3.44 12.01
C ARG A 124 -19.06 -4.58 12.48
N LYS A 125 -19.03 -4.91 13.78
CA LYS A 125 -19.92 -5.92 14.39
C LYS A 125 -21.39 -5.60 14.16
N THR A 126 -21.80 -4.36 14.39
CA THR A 126 -23.19 -3.92 14.14
C THR A 126 -23.56 -4.03 12.66
N LEU A 127 -22.70 -3.56 11.76
CA LEU A 127 -22.91 -3.66 10.31
C LEU A 127 -23.04 -5.12 9.85
N LEU A 128 -22.16 -6.00 10.33
CA LEU A 128 -22.14 -7.42 10.00
C LEU A 128 -23.37 -8.16 10.52
N LYS A 129 -23.80 -7.86 11.75
CA LYS A 129 -25.05 -8.38 12.32
C LYS A 129 -26.27 -7.97 11.50
N ASN A 130 -26.37 -6.69 11.13
CA ASN A 130 -27.48 -6.18 10.33
C ASN A 130 -27.55 -6.82 8.93
N ARG A 131 -26.41 -7.30 8.42
CA ARG A 131 -26.32 -8.00 7.13
C ARG A 131 -26.44 -9.52 7.25
N GLY A 132 -26.56 -10.07 8.46
CA GLY A 132 -26.55 -11.53 8.69
C GLY A 132 -25.19 -12.20 8.45
N LYS A 133 -24.10 -11.41 8.41
CA LYS A 133 -22.75 -11.85 8.01
C LYS A 133 -21.77 -11.96 9.17
N TRP A 134 -22.25 -11.88 10.41
CA TRP A 134 -21.41 -11.87 11.62
C TRP A 134 -20.69 -13.20 11.89
N GLN A 135 -20.99 -14.25 11.11
CA GLN A 135 -20.43 -15.59 11.24
C GLN A 135 -19.76 -16.08 9.94
N GLU A 136 -19.57 -15.22 8.93
CA GLU A 136 -18.97 -15.61 7.66
C GLU A 136 -17.44 -15.73 7.78
N ASP A 137 -16.84 -16.73 7.14
CA ASP A 137 -15.37 -16.81 6.98
C ASP A 137 -14.90 -15.92 5.83
N ASN A 138 -15.12 -14.61 5.97
CA ASN A 138 -14.64 -13.61 5.04
C ASN A 138 -13.44 -12.84 5.65
N PRO A 139 -12.24 -12.95 5.07
CA PRO A 139 -11.05 -12.27 5.56
C PRO A 139 -11.04 -10.76 5.31
N SER A 140 -11.93 -10.22 4.46
CA SER A 140 -11.87 -8.82 4.01
C SER A 140 -12.56 -7.79 4.92
N MET A 141 -13.18 -8.23 6.02
CA MET A 141 -14.13 -7.41 6.78
C MET A 141 -13.57 -6.82 8.08
N PHE A 142 -12.36 -7.21 8.50
CA PHE A 142 -11.62 -6.63 9.62
C PHE A 142 -10.25 -6.09 9.19
#